data_AF-A0A2J6J1K6-F1
#
_entry.id   AF-A0A2J6J1K6-F1
#
_cell.length_a   1.000
_cell.length_b   1.000
_cell.length_c   1.000
_cell.angle_alpha   90.00
_cell.angle_beta   90.00
_cell.angle_gamma   90.00
#
_symmetry.space_group_name_H-M   'P 1'
#
loop_
_entity.id
_entity.type
_entity.pdbx_description
1 polymer ?
#
loop_
_entity_poly.entity_id
_entity_poly.type
_entity_poly.pdbx_seq_one_letter_code
_entity_poly.pdbx_strand_id
1 'polypeptide(L)'
;MEKCPVCKEEKKGKHYCSGCRTVFVCPQQNCETVIFNRKARVCPKCGLLFDDYIDHHKMYRQCPKCSKKQGLSDPQCRYCKYWFNCPTCGHKVPSTSMLTCPRCATSLR
;
A
#
# COMPACT_ATOMS: atom_id res chain seq x y z
N MET A 1 20.43 5.90 18.25
CA MET A 1 19.26 5.12 17.78
C MET A 1 18.09 5.47 18.66
N GLU A 2 16.94 5.83 18.09
CA GLU A 2 15.76 6.12 18.91
C GLU A 2 15.15 4.81 19.44
N LYS A 3 14.63 4.84 20.68
CA LYS A 3 13.88 3.72 21.23
C LYS A 3 12.53 3.61 20.54
N CYS A 4 12.12 2.39 20.23
CA CYS A 4 10.81 2.10 19.69
C CYS A 4 9.73 2.47 20.73
N PRO A 5 8.71 3.28 20.39
CA PRO A 5 7.65 3.64 21.34
C PRO A 5 6.74 2.46 21.73
N VAL A 6 6.92 1.29 21.10
CA VAL A 6 6.11 0.09 21.34
C VAL A 6 6.88 -0.95 22.17
N CYS A 7 8.00 -1.47 21.65
CA CYS A 7 8.80 -2.48 22.36
C CYS A 7 9.94 -1.90 23.20
N LYS A 8 10.18 -0.58 23.16
CA LYS A 8 11.27 0.12 23.88
C LYS A 8 12.69 -0.29 23.48
N GLU A 9 12.84 -1.18 22.50
CA GLU A 9 14.13 -1.56 21.94
C GLU A 9 14.71 -0.44 21.07
N GLU A 10 16.05 -0.35 20.98
CA GLU A 10 16.78 0.63 20.17
C GLU A 10 16.82 0.27 18.66
N LYS A 11 15.89 -0.59 18.24
CA LYS A 11 15.73 -1.12 16.89
C LYS A 11 14.71 -0.32 16.05
N LYS A 12 14.48 0.96 16.38
CA LYS A 12 13.55 1.82 15.64
C LYS A 12 14.21 2.32 14.35
N GLY A 13 13.70 1.90 13.20
CA GLY A 13 14.05 2.47 11.90
C GLY A 13 13.17 3.68 11.54
N LYS A 14 13.40 4.27 10.36
CA LYS A 14 12.63 5.43 9.85
C LYS A 14 11.14 5.11 9.65
N HIS A 15 10.82 3.95 9.10
CA HIS A 15 9.45 3.57 8.74
C HIS A 15 8.84 2.54 9.71
N TYR A 16 9.68 1.63 10.23
CA TYR A 16 9.24 0.55 11.11
C TYR A 16 10.32 0.18 12.12
N CYS A 17 9.94 -0.52 13.19
CA CYS A 17 10.87 -1.10 14.15
C CYS A 17 11.23 -2.53 13.74
N SER A 18 12.51 -2.87 13.64
CA SER A 18 12.94 -4.24 13.25
C SER A 18 12.75 -5.28 14.36
N GLY A 19 12.60 -4.86 15.62
CA GLY A 19 12.34 -5.76 16.74
C GLY A 19 10.89 -6.23 16.82
N CYS A 20 9.94 -5.29 16.91
CA CYS A 20 8.51 -5.62 17.00
C CYS A 20 7.74 -5.53 15.67
N ARG A 21 8.44 -5.23 14.56
CA ARG A 21 7.88 -5.11 13.20
C ARG A 21 6.74 -4.09 13.06
N THR A 22 6.56 -3.21 14.05
CA THR A 22 5.55 -2.16 14.02
C THR A 22 5.93 -1.11 12.99
N VAL A 23 5.04 -0.85 12.03
CA VAL A 23 5.19 0.23 11.04
C VAL A 23 4.59 1.51 11.61
N PHE A 24 5.35 2.60 11.60
CA PHE A 24 4.93 3.92 12.06
C PHE A 24 4.54 4.83 10.90
N VAL A 25 5.23 4.70 9.78
CA VAL A 25 5.02 5.51 8.58
C VAL A 25 5.09 4.58 7.37
N CYS A 26 4.14 4.72 6.45
CA CYS A 26 4.14 3.96 5.21
C CYS A 26 5.46 4.21 4.45
N PRO A 27 6.23 3.17 4.10
CA PRO A 27 7.51 3.31 3.38
C PRO A 27 7.34 3.67 1.90
N GLN A 28 6.11 3.73 1.40
CA GLN A 28 5.84 4.18 0.04
C GLN A 28 5.96 5.72 -0.03
N GLN A 29 6.89 6.21 -0.86
CA GLN A 29 7.25 7.64 -0.96
C GLN A 29 6.06 8.55 -1.28
N ASN A 30 5.14 8.09 -2.13
CA ASN A 30 3.96 8.89 -2.49
C ASN A 30 2.82 8.81 -1.44
N CYS A 31 2.98 8.02 -0.39
CA CYS A 31 1.93 7.77 0.60
C CYS A 31 2.27 8.40 1.95
N GLU A 32 3.44 8.08 2.49
CA GLU A 32 4.02 8.58 3.76
C GLU A 32 3.03 8.70 4.93
N THR A 33 2.02 7.84 4.92
CA THR A 33 0.91 7.94 5.87
C THR A 33 1.36 7.43 7.23
N VAL A 34 1.10 8.23 8.27
CA VAL A 34 1.33 7.84 9.65
C VAL A 34 0.35 6.73 10.03
N ILE A 35 0.88 5.63 10.54
CA ILE A 35 0.15 4.43 10.93
C ILE A 35 0.01 4.44 12.45
N PHE A 36 -1.16 4.86 12.94
CA PHE A 36 -1.46 4.87 14.38
C PHE A 36 -1.74 3.47 14.93
N ASN A 37 -2.28 2.58 14.10
CA ASN A 37 -2.57 1.21 14.51
C ASN A 37 -1.30 0.35 14.46
N ARG A 38 -0.78 0.01 15.64
CA ARG A 38 0.45 -0.77 15.83
C ARG A 38 0.38 -2.20 15.27
N LYS A 39 -0.83 -2.74 15.07
CA LYS A 39 -1.07 -4.08 14.49
C LYS A 39 -1.45 -4.01 13.00
N ALA A 40 -1.42 -2.84 12.37
CA ALA A 40 -1.71 -2.73 10.95
C ALA A 40 -0.68 -3.54 10.15
N ARG A 41 -1.18 -4.47 9.35
CA ARG A 41 -0.37 -5.24 8.38
C ARG A 41 -0.45 -4.66 6.97
N VAL A 42 -1.37 -3.73 6.75
CA VAL A 42 -1.63 -3.09 5.46
C VAL A 42 -1.77 -1.59 5.66
N CYS A 43 -1.23 -0.80 4.73
CA CYS A 43 -1.43 0.64 4.74
C CYS A 43 -2.89 0.98 4.39
N PRO A 44 -3.62 1.75 5.23
CA PRO A 44 -5.01 2.09 4.98
C PRO A 44 -5.22 3.01 3.76
N LYS A 45 -4.18 3.77 3.35
CA LYS A 45 -4.28 4.72 2.23
C LYS A 45 -3.90 4.11 0.88
N CYS A 46 -2.77 3.40 0.80
CA CYS A 46 -2.25 2.85 -0.45
C CYS A 46 -2.40 1.33 -0.59
N GLY A 47 -2.79 0.61 0.47
CA GLY A 47 -2.95 -0.84 0.44
C GLY A 47 -1.65 -1.63 0.42
N LEU A 48 -0.49 -0.99 0.69
CA LEU A 48 0.80 -1.67 0.79
C LEU A 48 0.78 -2.72 1.90
N LEU A 49 1.21 -3.93 1.59
CA LEU A 49 1.42 -5.03 2.52
C LEU A 49 2.76 -4.83 3.23
N PHE A 50 2.72 -4.62 4.54
CA PHE A 50 3.91 -4.32 5.33
C PHE A 50 4.80 -5.55 5.55
N ASP A 51 4.20 -6.73 5.75
CA ASP A 51 4.95 -7.96 5.99
C ASP A 51 5.91 -8.27 4.82
N ASP A 52 5.41 -8.15 3.58
CA ASP A 52 6.22 -8.34 2.37
C ASP A 52 7.37 -7.31 2.24
N TYR A 53 7.11 -6.06 2.65
CA TYR A 53 8.13 -5.03 2.63
C TYR A 53 9.19 -5.25 3.71
N ILE A 54 8.79 -5.67 4.90
CA ILE A 54 9.71 -5.90 6.03
C ILE A 54 10.59 -7.12 5.77
N ASP A 55 10.02 -8.23 5.28
CA ASP A 55 10.77 -9.48 5.10
C ASP A 55 11.60 -9.50 3.80
N HIS A 56 11.05 -8.97 2.71
CA HIS A 56 11.62 -9.15 1.37
C HIS A 56 11.96 -7.82 0.68
N HIS A 57 11.71 -6.68 1.33
CA HIS A 57 11.80 -5.36 0.71
C HIS A 57 10.96 -5.22 -0.57
N LYS A 58 9.90 -6.03 -0.71
CA LYS A 58 9.01 -6.02 -1.87
C LYS A 58 7.76 -5.19 -1.59
N MET A 59 7.47 -4.25 -2.49
CA MET A 59 6.30 -3.40 -2.40
C MET A 59 5.10 -4.04 -3.10
N TYR A 60 4.34 -4.82 -2.34
CA TYR A 60 3.10 -5.44 -2.81
C TYR A 60 1.86 -4.78 -2.22
N ARG A 61 0.75 -4.87 -2.95
CA ARG A 61 -0.58 -4.46 -2.50
C ARG A 61 -1.58 -5.58 -2.72
N GLN A 62 -2.70 -5.49 -2.00
CA GLN A 62 -3.84 -6.36 -2.25
C GLN A 62 -4.77 -5.73 -3.29
N CYS A 63 -5.19 -6.50 -4.29
CA CYS A 63 -6.20 -6.03 -5.24
C CYS A 63 -7.54 -5.85 -4.50
N PRO A 64 -8.20 -4.68 -4.57
CA PRO A 64 -9.46 -4.46 -3.88
C PRO A 64 -10.62 -5.28 -4.47
N LYS A 65 -10.48 -5.77 -5.72
CA LYS A 65 -11.52 -6.55 -6.41
C LYS A 65 -11.41 -8.06 -6.17
N CYS A 66 -10.19 -8.62 -6.24
CA CYS A 66 -9.99 -10.07 -6.14
C CYS A 66 -9.11 -10.52 -4.98
N SER A 67 -8.65 -9.58 -4.14
CA SER A 67 -7.83 -9.85 -2.96
C SER A 67 -6.48 -10.54 -3.23
N LYS A 68 -6.09 -10.71 -4.49
CA LYS A 68 -4.79 -11.27 -4.88
C LYS A 68 -3.68 -10.22 -4.71
N LYS A 69 -2.49 -10.69 -4.35
CA LYS A 69 -1.26 -9.89 -4.22
C LYS A 69 -0.82 -9.37 -5.60
N GLN A 70 -0.47 -8.10 -5.67
CA GLN A 70 -0.05 -7.40 -6.89
C GLN A 70 1.12 -6.47 -6.60
N GLY A 71 2.01 -6.23 -7.58
CA GLY A 71 3.04 -5.22 -7.46
C GLY A 71 2.42 -3.81 -7.36
N LEU A 72 3.07 -2.92 -6.61
CA LEU A 72 2.68 -1.51 -6.58
C LEU A 72 2.94 -0.79 -7.91
N SER A 73 3.88 -1.28 -8.71
CA SER A 73 4.17 -0.78 -10.07
C SER A 73 3.17 -1.25 -11.12
N ASP A 74 2.44 -2.35 -10.88
CA ASP A 74 1.47 -2.88 -11.85
C ASP A 74 0.25 -1.92 -11.94
N PRO A 75 -0.01 -1.26 -13.08
CA PRO A 75 -1.13 -0.32 -13.19
C PRO A 75 -2.50 -1.03 -13.17
N GLN A 76 -2.51 -2.31 -13.53
CA GLN A 76 -3.68 -3.18 -13.60
C GLN A 76 -3.44 -4.49 -12.85
N CYS A 77 -4.48 -5.03 -12.21
CA CYS A 77 -4.41 -6.35 -11.61
C CYS A 77 -4.25 -7.44 -12.68
N ARG A 78 -3.19 -8.24 -12.57
CA ARG A 78 -2.88 -9.34 -13.49
C ARG A 78 -3.97 -10.41 -13.54
N TYR A 79 -4.70 -10.61 -12.44
CA TYR A 79 -5.73 -11.66 -12.32
C TYR A 79 -7.11 -11.23 -12.79
N CYS A 80 -7.59 -10.06 -12.35
CA CYS A 80 -8.98 -9.62 -12.59
C CYS A 80 -9.09 -8.39 -13.50
N LYS A 81 -7.96 -7.93 -14.07
CA LYS A 81 -7.85 -6.79 -14.97
C LYS A 81 -8.38 -5.45 -14.39
N TYR A 82 -8.54 -5.38 -13.07
CA TYR A 82 -8.92 -4.15 -12.39
C TYR A 82 -7.83 -3.08 -12.52
N TRP A 83 -8.20 -1.89 -13.00
CA TRP A 83 -7.33 -0.73 -13.04
C TRP A 83 -7.20 -0.08 -11.67
N PHE A 84 -5.97 0.04 -11.17
CA PHE A 84 -5.72 0.72 -9.90
C PHE A 84 -5.70 2.24 -10.07
N ASN A 85 -5.18 2.68 -11.21
CA ASN A 85 -5.17 4.07 -11.66
C ASN A 85 -5.70 4.07 -13.10
N CYS A 86 -6.35 5.16 -13.49
CA CYS A 86 -6.78 5.34 -14.87
C CYS A 86 -5.56 5.32 -15.81
N PRO A 87 -5.58 4.52 -16.89
CA PRO A 87 -4.45 4.42 -17.82
C PRO A 87 -4.18 5.70 -18.60
N THR A 88 -5.18 6.57 -18.76
CA THR A 88 -5.05 7.82 -19.52
C THR A 88 -4.54 8.96 -18.67
N CYS A 89 -5.13 9.19 -17.49
CA CYS A 89 -4.83 10.38 -16.69
C CYS A 89 -4.14 10.07 -15.35
N GLY A 90 -3.85 8.80 -15.05
CA GLY A 90 -3.20 8.38 -13.80
C GLY A 90 -4.04 8.55 -12.54
N HIS A 91 -5.30 9.00 -12.65
CA HIS A 91 -6.15 9.22 -11.48
C HIS A 91 -6.48 7.90 -10.79
N LYS A 92 -6.33 7.83 -9.46
CA LYS A 92 -6.65 6.64 -8.68
C LYS A 92 -8.11 6.25 -8.87
N VAL A 93 -8.37 4.98 -9.15
CA VAL A 93 -9.75 4.47 -9.26
C VAL A 93 -10.28 4.24 -7.85
N PRO A 94 -11.30 5.00 -7.39
CA PRO A 94 -11.73 4.99 -5.99
C PRO A 94 -12.62 3.78 -5.64
N SER A 95 -13.23 3.12 -6.63
CA SER A 95 -14.16 2.01 -6.41
C SER A 95 -13.98 0.90 -7.45
N THR A 96 -14.16 -0.34 -7.01
CA THR A 96 -14.09 -1.55 -7.86
C THR A 96 -15.26 -1.66 -8.85
N SER A 97 -16.33 -0.90 -8.65
CA SER A 97 -17.51 -0.86 -9.52
C SER A 97 -17.44 0.22 -10.60
N MET A 98 -16.42 1.08 -10.60
CA MET A 98 -16.30 2.13 -11.61
C MET A 98 -15.89 1.55 -12.95
N LEU A 99 -16.75 1.74 -13.96
CA LEU A 99 -16.50 1.37 -15.35
C LEU A 99 -15.85 2.51 -16.15
N THR A 100 -15.79 3.71 -15.59
CA THR A 100 -15.30 4.92 -16.28
C THR A 100 -14.52 5.80 -15.30
N CYS A 101 -13.43 6.41 -15.75
CA CYS A 101 -12.64 7.32 -14.93
C CYS A 101 -13.41 8.63 -14.65
N PRO A 102 -13.54 9.08 -13.39
CA PRO A 102 -14.29 10.30 -13.05
C PRO A 102 -13.61 11.59 -13.51
N ARG A 103 -12.33 11.55 -13.92
CA ARG A 103 -11.58 12.74 -14.36
C ARG A 103 -11.51 12.96 -15.86
N CYS A 104 -11.40 11.88 -16.64
CA CYS A 104 -11.14 11.97 -18.08
C CYS A 104 -12.09 11.11 -18.91
N ALA A 105 -13.14 10.53 -18.29
CA ALA A 105 -14.13 9.67 -18.94
C ALA A 105 -13.56 8.43 -19.67
N THR A 106 -12.29 8.08 -19.46
CA THR A 106 -11.69 6.85 -20.00
C THR A 106 -12.43 5.62 -19.50
N SER A 107 -12.76 4.71 -20.42
CA SER A 107 -13.32 3.39 -20.09
C SER A 107 -12.32 2.56 -19.29
N LEU A 108 -12.75 2.05 -18.13
CA LEU A 108 -11.98 1.19 -17.21
C LEU A 108 -12.44 -0.27 -17.27
N ARG A 109 -13.23 -0.64 -18.29
CA ARG A 109 -13.65 -2.03 -18.53
C ARG A 109 -12.47 -2.95 -18.82
#